data_AF-A0A6P0X383-F1
#
_entry.id   AF-A0A6P0X383-F1
#
_cell.length_a   1.000
_cell.length_b   1.000
_cell.length_c   1.000
_cell.angle_alpha   90.00
_cell.angle_beta   90.00
_cell.angle_gamma   90.00
#
_symmetry.space_group_name_H-M   'P 1'
#
loop_
_entity.id
_entity.type
_entity.pdbx_description
1 polymer ?
#
loop_
_entity_poly.entity_id
_entity_poly.type
_entity_poly.pdbx_seq_one_letter_code
_entity_poly.pdbx_strand_id
1 'polypeptide(L)'
;MEGSTLQPFTNGQDIPVTRDHYETFAGIVSFQLTSDEASRLQNGPLYLWLSGSTPEIVLQENEDGWFVKPELNTSRMSAGNTLKIKFWTIQRGVLSDNYTPELTIRNPSAEELGQYKNPPLSLNGSGVPDTGLTIGTFTRISTGVGEIEVTANSITIAQLPTFRQWAQSQVYFLGGNWYNGEGQGQPIPSISNGFTILLWVDKNLPPAPTWDDVKNLLGGYAGIYPGMRDILDIGDEVIVNNPTHAQSMVDRMSLPVYDPGYMPVTRDMSPADSQLIISYLQSVLGSVTT
;
A
#
# COMPACT_ATOMS: atom_id res chain seq x y z
N MET A 1 34.91 11.64 -3.28
CA MET A 1 34.05 12.02 -4.41
C MET A 1 33.86 13.52 -4.31
N GLU A 2 34.59 14.28 -5.12
CA GLU A 2 34.27 15.71 -5.32
C GLU A 2 32.90 15.75 -5.99
N GLY A 3 31.94 16.42 -5.34
CA GLY A 3 30.55 16.43 -5.79
C GLY A 3 30.44 17.17 -7.11
N SER A 4 30.23 16.43 -8.20
CA SER A 4 29.81 17.00 -9.47
C SER A 4 28.51 17.77 -9.26
N THR A 5 28.57 19.09 -9.35
CA THR A 5 27.37 19.94 -9.28
C THR A 5 26.56 19.79 -10.55
N LEU A 6 25.27 19.44 -10.42
CA LEU A 6 24.29 19.50 -11.50
C LEU A 6 24.25 20.93 -12.06
N GLN A 7 24.71 21.11 -13.30
CA GLN A 7 24.56 22.36 -14.03
C GLN A 7 23.14 22.38 -14.64
N PRO A 8 22.36 23.44 -14.42
CA PRO A 8 21.01 23.52 -14.96
C PRO A 8 21.02 23.74 -16.47
N PHE A 9 20.12 23.06 -17.19
CA PHE A 9 19.83 23.26 -18.60
C PHE A 9 18.99 24.53 -18.80
N THR A 10 19.08 25.14 -19.98
CA THR A 10 18.12 26.17 -20.39
C THR A 10 16.92 25.54 -21.11
N ASN A 11 15.78 26.23 -21.12
CA ASN A 11 14.61 25.78 -21.86
C ASN A 11 14.92 25.54 -23.35
N GLY A 12 14.43 24.45 -23.91
CA GLY A 12 14.69 24.04 -25.30
C GLY A 12 16.07 23.42 -25.55
N GLN A 13 16.91 23.24 -24.51
CA GLN A 13 18.15 22.50 -24.63
C GLN A 13 17.91 20.99 -24.57
N ASP A 14 18.56 20.25 -25.45
CA ASP A 14 18.52 18.79 -25.43
C ASP A 14 19.15 18.24 -24.14
N ILE A 15 18.45 17.31 -23.50
CA ILE A 15 18.94 16.59 -22.33
C ILE A 15 19.75 15.38 -22.84
N PRO A 16 21.04 15.25 -22.51
CA PRO A 16 21.82 14.09 -22.90
C PRO A 16 21.36 12.85 -22.10
N VAL A 17 20.55 12.00 -22.72
CA VAL A 17 20.13 10.71 -22.17
C VAL A 17 21.25 9.68 -22.33
N THR A 18 22.39 9.94 -21.69
CA THR A 18 23.58 9.08 -21.74
C THR A 18 23.72 8.25 -20.48
N ARG A 19 24.41 7.11 -20.59
CA ARG A 19 24.74 6.25 -19.44
C ARG A 19 25.51 7.03 -18.37
N ASP A 20 26.46 7.86 -18.78
CA ASP A 20 27.30 8.64 -17.88
C ASP A 20 26.47 9.65 -17.05
N HIS A 21 25.48 10.31 -17.66
CA HIS A 21 24.56 11.21 -16.94
C HIS A 21 23.71 10.43 -15.93
N TYR A 22 23.21 9.26 -16.31
CA TYR A 22 22.45 8.40 -15.41
C TYR A 22 23.30 7.89 -14.23
N GLU A 23 24.51 7.41 -14.48
CA GLU A 23 25.40 6.90 -13.42
C GLU A 23 25.88 8.02 -12.48
N THR A 24 26.01 9.26 -12.98
CA THR A 24 26.47 10.41 -12.18
C THR A 24 25.33 11.09 -11.40
N PHE A 25 24.16 11.23 -12.01
CA PHE A 25 23.05 12.03 -11.47
C PHE A 25 21.76 11.24 -11.25
N ALA A 26 21.77 9.92 -11.41
CA ALA A 26 20.59 9.06 -11.32
C ALA A 26 19.44 9.49 -12.24
N GLY A 27 19.75 10.12 -13.38
CA GLY A 27 18.76 10.65 -14.32
C GLY A 27 18.11 11.97 -13.88
N ILE A 28 18.56 12.60 -12.80
CA ILE A 28 18.08 13.92 -12.38
C ILE A 28 18.57 14.98 -13.38
N VAL A 29 17.66 15.87 -13.77
CA VAL A 29 17.93 17.04 -14.61
C VAL A 29 17.40 18.28 -13.91
N SER A 30 18.09 19.40 -14.07
CA SER A 30 17.69 20.69 -13.50
C SER A 30 17.60 21.72 -14.60
N PHE A 31 16.64 22.64 -14.52
CA PHE A 31 16.48 23.72 -15.49
C PHE A 31 16.53 25.07 -14.79
N GLN A 32 17.26 26.01 -15.38
CA GLN A 32 17.23 27.40 -14.95
C GLN A 32 16.15 28.10 -15.75
N LEU A 33 15.11 28.56 -15.06
CA LEU A 33 14.01 29.28 -15.67
C LEU A 33 14.31 30.78 -15.67
N THR A 34 13.96 31.44 -16.77
CA THR A 34 13.78 32.90 -16.80
C THR A 34 12.54 33.31 -16.00
N SER A 35 12.44 34.58 -15.63
CA SER A 35 11.24 35.10 -14.93
C SER A 35 9.96 34.89 -15.75
N ASP A 36 10.02 35.08 -17.06
CA ASP A 36 8.87 34.89 -17.95
C ASP A 36 8.45 33.42 -18.03
N GLU A 37 9.41 32.48 -18.08
CA GLU A 37 9.12 31.04 -18.08
C GLU A 37 8.53 30.59 -16.75
N ALA A 38 9.07 31.07 -15.63
CA ALA A 38 8.51 30.80 -14.31
C ALA A 38 7.07 31.32 -14.20
N SER A 39 6.79 32.54 -14.70
CA SER A 39 5.44 33.09 -14.76
C SER A 39 4.50 32.28 -15.67
N ARG A 40 5.00 31.71 -16.77
CA ARG A 40 4.21 30.82 -17.63
C ARG A 40 3.87 29.50 -16.96
N LEU A 41 4.82 28.88 -16.24
CA LEU A 41 4.56 27.63 -15.50
C LEU A 41 3.53 27.83 -14.38
N GLN A 42 3.47 29.02 -13.78
CA GLN A 42 2.43 29.36 -12.81
C GLN A 42 1.01 29.44 -13.41
N ASN A 43 0.88 29.50 -14.74
CA ASN A 43 -0.41 29.69 -15.41
C ASN A 43 -0.73 28.66 -16.49
N GLY A 44 0.22 27.77 -16.84
CA GLY A 44 0.06 26.77 -17.89
C GLY A 44 0.80 25.46 -17.55
N PRO A 45 0.28 24.29 -17.99
CA PRO A 45 0.85 23.00 -17.65
C PRO A 45 2.25 22.81 -18.23
N LEU A 46 3.10 22.08 -17.50
CA LEU A 46 4.40 21.63 -17.99
C LEU A 46 4.24 20.39 -18.88
N TYR A 47 5.00 20.37 -19.98
CA TYR A 47 5.09 19.23 -20.89
C TYR A 47 6.54 18.81 -21.05
N LEU A 48 6.79 17.52 -21.11
CA LEU A 48 8.02 16.92 -21.61
C LEU A 48 7.70 16.24 -22.93
N TRP A 49 8.43 16.59 -23.99
CA TRP A 49 8.35 15.92 -25.28
C TRP A 49 9.70 15.35 -25.68
N LEU A 50 9.67 14.26 -26.47
CA LEU A 50 10.85 13.76 -27.16
C LEU A 50 11.01 14.53 -28.48
N SER A 51 12.21 15.06 -28.72
CA SER A 51 12.56 15.70 -30.00
C SER A 51 12.75 14.64 -31.09
N GLY A 52 12.18 14.89 -32.28
CA GLY A 52 12.19 13.94 -33.41
C GLY A 52 11.45 14.49 -34.63
N SER A 53 11.37 13.71 -35.72
CA SER A 53 10.61 14.09 -36.93
C SER A 53 9.12 14.32 -36.67
N THR A 54 8.61 13.71 -35.59
CA THR A 54 7.28 13.91 -35.02
C THR A 54 7.44 14.05 -33.51
N PRO A 55 7.38 15.27 -32.96
CA PRO A 55 7.46 15.48 -31.51
C PRO A 55 6.34 14.72 -30.79
N GLU A 56 6.70 14.01 -29.72
CA GLU A 56 5.77 13.21 -28.92
C GLU A 56 5.82 13.66 -27.46
N ILE A 57 4.66 13.99 -26.88
CA ILE A 57 4.55 14.28 -25.44
C ILE A 57 4.69 12.98 -24.67
N VAL A 58 5.67 12.90 -23.78
CA VAL A 58 5.95 11.72 -22.95
C VAL A 58 5.61 11.93 -21.49
N LEU A 59 5.46 13.18 -21.05
CA LEU A 59 4.97 13.53 -19.72
C LEU A 59 4.25 14.88 -19.80
N GLN A 60 3.16 15.03 -19.05
CA GLN A 60 2.42 16.28 -18.98
C GLN A 60 1.80 16.44 -17.59
N GLU A 61 1.74 17.69 -17.09
CA GLU A 61 0.92 18.05 -15.93
C GLU A 61 -0.58 18.13 -16.31
N ASN A 62 -1.45 17.85 -15.33
CA ASN A 62 -2.89 18.07 -15.46
C ASN A 62 -3.19 19.51 -15.93
N GLU A 63 -4.18 19.69 -16.80
CA GLU A 63 -4.50 21.00 -17.40
C GLU A 63 -4.82 22.07 -16.33
N ASP A 64 -5.51 21.66 -15.27
CA ASP A 64 -5.87 22.48 -14.11
C ASP A 64 -4.69 22.69 -13.12
N GLY A 65 -3.58 21.99 -13.34
CA GLY A 65 -2.36 22.02 -12.55
C GLY A 65 -2.50 21.35 -11.18
N TRP A 66 -3.60 20.65 -10.91
CA TRP A 66 -3.83 20.02 -9.60
C TRP A 66 -3.07 18.71 -9.46
N PHE A 67 -2.44 18.54 -8.32
CA PHE A 67 -1.82 17.31 -7.88
C PHE A 67 -2.20 17.05 -6.41
N VAL A 68 -2.76 15.87 -6.16
CA VAL A 68 -3.15 15.42 -4.83
C VAL A 68 -2.31 14.22 -4.44
N LYS A 69 -1.57 14.34 -3.33
CA LYS A 69 -0.69 13.29 -2.84
C LYS A 69 -1.15 12.78 -1.47
N PRO A 70 -1.62 11.54 -1.34
CA PRO A 70 -1.74 10.89 -0.04
C PRO A 70 -0.33 10.59 0.52
N GLU A 71 -0.13 10.75 1.83
CA GLU A 71 1.17 10.47 2.49
C GLU A 71 1.41 8.97 2.70
N LEU A 72 0.33 8.19 2.79
CA LEU A 72 0.35 6.74 2.91
C LEU A 72 -0.30 6.14 1.69
N ASN A 73 0.23 5.00 1.22
CA ASN A 73 -0.31 4.26 0.07
C ASN A 73 -0.91 2.91 0.47
N THR A 74 -0.56 2.38 1.64
CA THR A 74 -1.12 1.12 2.16
C THR A 74 -1.34 1.18 3.66
N SER A 75 -2.35 0.46 4.16
CA SER A 75 -2.54 0.21 5.59
C SER A 75 -3.20 -1.16 5.82
N ARG A 76 -3.08 -1.66 7.05
CA ARG A 76 -3.76 -2.86 7.52
C ARG A 76 -4.60 -2.50 8.73
N MET A 77 -5.84 -2.98 8.80
CA MET A 77 -6.81 -2.57 9.81
C MET A 77 -7.62 -3.77 10.30
N SER A 78 -7.95 -3.76 11.58
CA SER A 78 -9.00 -4.60 12.20
C SER A 78 -10.20 -3.72 12.55
N ALA A 79 -11.36 -4.31 12.82
CA ALA A 79 -12.55 -3.55 13.18
C ALA A 79 -12.30 -2.64 14.39
N GLY A 80 -12.89 -1.45 14.35
CA GLY A 80 -12.71 -0.40 15.34
C GLY A 80 -11.40 0.38 15.20
N ASN A 81 -10.48 -0.01 14.32
CA ASN A 81 -9.32 0.82 14.01
C ASN A 81 -9.74 2.03 13.18
N THR A 82 -9.07 3.15 13.45
CA THR A 82 -9.25 4.41 12.72
C THR A 82 -7.90 4.86 12.18
N LEU A 83 -7.88 5.27 10.92
CA LEU A 83 -6.72 5.78 10.21
C LEU A 83 -7.00 7.19 9.71
N LYS A 84 -6.06 8.12 9.95
CA LYS A 84 -6.08 9.44 9.33
C LYS A 84 -5.11 9.47 8.17
N ILE A 85 -5.64 9.61 6.96
CA ILE A 85 -4.84 9.70 5.74
C ILE A 85 -4.59 11.18 5.47
N LYS A 86 -3.34 11.62 5.51
CA LYS A 86 -2.96 12.98 5.17
C LYS A 86 -2.84 13.14 3.66
N PHE A 87 -3.36 14.25 3.16
CA PHE A 87 -3.31 14.64 1.77
C PHE A 87 -2.62 15.98 1.62
N TRP A 88 -1.84 16.11 0.55
CA TRP A 88 -1.26 17.35 0.07
C TRP A 88 -2.00 17.77 -1.19
N THR A 89 -2.52 19.00 -1.21
CA THR A 89 -3.17 19.61 -2.38
C THR A 89 -2.25 20.68 -2.96
N ILE A 90 -1.74 20.42 -4.16
CA ILE A 90 -0.76 21.24 -4.85
C ILE A 90 -1.37 21.71 -6.16
N GLN A 91 -1.28 23.00 -6.46
CA GLN A 91 -1.59 23.55 -7.77
C GLN A 91 -0.32 24.16 -8.35
N ARG A 92 0.17 23.62 -9.47
CA ARG A 92 1.36 24.12 -10.19
C ARG A 92 2.57 24.30 -9.27
N GLY A 93 2.84 23.29 -8.46
CA GLY A 93 3.97 23.26 -7.52
C GLY A 93 3.77 24.06 -6.22
N VAL A 94 2.63 24.73 -6.02
CA VAL A 94 2.34 25.51 -4.80
C VAL A 94 1.23 24.84 -3.98
N LEU A 95 1.41 24.77 -2.66
CA LEU A 95 0.36 24.33 -1.73
C LEU A 95 -0.87 25.23 -1.87
N SER A 96 -2.04 24.63 -2.04
CA SER A 96 -3.26 25.38 -2.36
C SER A 96 -4.49 24.86 -1.61
N ASP A 97 -5.30 25.80 -1.11
CA ASP A 97 -6.52 25.51 -0.37
C ASP A 97 -7.79 25.41 -1.23
N ASN A 98 -7.65 25.63 -2.54
CA ASN A 98 -8.78 25.68 -3.47
C ASN A 98 -9.24 24.30 -3.96
N TYR A 99 -8.67 23.22 -3.41
CA TYR A 99 -9.07 21.86 -3.70
C TYR A 99 -9.44 21.11 -2.42
N THR A 100 -10.53 20.36 -2.49
CA THR A 100 -11.02 19.48 -1.42
C THR A 100 -11.03 18.05 -1.95
N PRO A 101 -10.07 17.21 -1.53
CA PRO A 101 -10.03 15.80 -1.91
C PRO A 101 -11.28 15.05 -1.43
N GLU A 102 -11.83 14.21 -2.29
CA GLU A 102 -12.87 13.23 -1.91
C GLU A 102 -12.32 11.81 -2.04
N LEU A 103 -12.48 10.98 -1.02
CA LEU A 103 -12.00 9.60 -1.05
C LEU A 103 -13.19 8.64 -1.14
N THR A 104 -13.11 7.67 -2.05
CA THR A 104 -14.15 6.65 -2.23
C THR A 104 -13.52 5.27 -2.41
N ILE A 105 -14.28 4.22 -2.13
CA ILE A 105 -13.90 2.86 -2.47
C ILE A 105 -14.01 2.70 -3.99
N ARG A 106 -12.94 2.17 -4.60
CA ARG A 106 -12.84 1.91 -6.03
C ARG A 106 -12.80 0.42 -6.31
N ASN A 107 -13.30 0.07 -7.50
CA ASN A 107 -13.05 -1.21 -8.13
C ASN A 107 -12.13 -0.93 -9.33
N PRO A 108 -10.80 -1.06 -9.17
CA PRO A 108 -9.88 -0.80 -10.27
C PRO A 108 -10.18 -1.76 -11.43
N SER A 109 -10.18 -1.21 -12.64
CA SER A 109 -10.27 -1.98 -13.88
C SER A 109 -9.05 -2.88 -14.06
N ALA A 110 -9.20 -3.91 -14.91
CA ALA A 110 -8.10 -4.81 -15.24
C ALA A 110 -6.89 -4.08 -15.87
N GLU A 111 -7.14 -2.95 -16.55
CA GLU A 111 -6.13 -2.12 -17.20
C GLU A 111 -5.30 -1.32 -16.18
N GLU A 112 -5.93 -0.73 -15.17
CA GLU A 112 -5.25 0.00 -14.07
C GLU A 112 -4.33 -0.90 -13.23
N LEU A 113 -4.63 -2.19 -13.16
CA LEU A 113 -3.84 -3.17 -12.42
C LEU A 113 -2.67 -3.74 -13.23
N GLY A 114 -2.40 -3.21 -14.43
CA GLY A 114 -1.29 -3.61 -15.28
C GLY A 114 -1.34 -5.07 -15.71
N GLN A 115 -2.52 -5.68 -15.83
CA GLN A 115 -2.59 -7.12 -16.07
C GLN A 115 -2.16 -7.50 -17.49
N TYR A 116 -1.03 -8.21 -17.51
CA TYR A 116 -0.70 -9.28 -18.43
C TYR A 116 -1.97 -10.02 -18.86
N LYS A 117 -2.23 -10.03 -20.18
CA LYS A 117 -3.47 -10.46 -20.85
C LYS A 117 -3.94 -11.90 -20.58
N ASN A 118 -3.38 -12.67 -19.65
CA ASN A 118 -3.80 -14.06 -19.43
C ASN A 118 -3.45 -14.63 -18.04
N PRO A 119 -4.44 -15.15 -17.28
CA PRO A 119 -5.88 -14.91 -17.37
C PRO A 119 -6.26 -13.54 -16.76
N PRO A 120 -7.37 -12.90 -17.19
CA PRO A 120 -7.86 -11.69 -16.54
C PRO A 120 -8.28 -12.02 -15.11
N LEU A 121 -7.46 -11.60 -14.14
CA LEU A 121 -7.83 -11.56 -12.73
C LEU A 121 -8.82 -10.40 -12.58
N SER A 122 -10.10 -10.70 -12.79
CA SER A 122 -11.18 -9.78 -12.44
C SER A 122 -11.15 -9.59 -10.92
N LEU A 123 -10.74 -8.42 -10.44
CA LEU A 123 -10.90 -8.00 -9.04
C LEU A 123 -12.36 -7.59 -8.71
N ASN A 124 -13.35 -8.09 -9.48
CA ASN A 124 -14.76 -7.90 -9.18
C ASN A 124 -15.03 -8.32 -7.73
N GLY A 125 -15.27 -7.34 -6.87
CA GLY A 125 -15.46 -7.55 -5.43
C GLY A 125 -14.43 -6.89 -4.52
N SER A 126 -13.46 -6.10 -5.00
CA SER A 126 -12.54 -5.34 -4.12
C SER A 126 -13.27 -4.35 -3.19
N GLY A 127 -14.40 -3.81 -3.62
CA GLY A 127 -15.27 -2.99 -2.78
C GLY A 127 -16.33 -3.77 -2.00
N VAL A 128 -16.26 -5.10 -1.92
CA VAL A 128 -17.28 -5.93 -1.28
C VAL A 128 -16.71 -6.59 -0.01
N PRO A 129 -17.37 -6.46 1.16
CA PRO A 129 -18.58 -5.66 1.39
C PRO A 129 -18.29 -4.15 1.34
N ASP A 130 -19.24 -3.36 0.85
CA ASP A 130 -19.14 -1.89 0.84
C ASP A 130 -19.24 -1.28 2.25
N THR A 131 -19.70 -2.08 3.22
CA THR A 131 -19.82 -1.70 4.62
C THR A 131 -18.54 -1.85 5.43
N GLY A 132 -17.47 -2.44 4.88
CA GLY A 132 -16.25 -2.72 5.65
C GLY A 132 -15.47 -1.47 6.08
N LEU A 133 -15.65 -0.35 5.39
CA LEU A 133 -15.00 0.92 5.71
C LEU A 133 -16.02 2.05 5.79
N THR A 134 -15.86 2.92 6.78
CA THR A 134 -16.52 4.23 6.82
C THR A 134 -15.48 5.29 6.49
N ILE A 135 -15.70 6.01 5.39
CA ILE A 135 -14.82 7.08 4.93
C ILE A 135 -15.44 8.42 5.36
N GLY A 136 -14.68 9.19 6.13
CA GLY A 136 -15.05 10.54 6.57
C GLY A 136 -14.89 11.59 5.48
N THR A 137 -15.09 12.85 5.87
CA THR A 137 -14.88 13.99 4.98
C THR A 137 -13.49 14.60 5.18
N PHE A 138 -12.99 15.26 4.15
CA PHE A 138 -11.72 15.98 4.23
C PHE A 138 -11.80 17.13 5.24
N THR A 139 -10.85 17.14 6.17
CA THR A 139 -10.66 18.19 7.16
C THR A 139 -9.33 18.89 6.90
N ARG A 140 -9.37 20.18 6.60
CA ARG A 140 -8.16 20.99 6.38
C ARG A 140 -7.42 21.22 7.71
N ILE A 141 -6.11 21.07 7.68
CA ILE A 141 -5.23 21.22 8.86
C ILE A 141 -4.34 22.44 8.70
N SER A 142 -3.78 22.64 7.51
CA SER A 142 -2.99 23.81 7.14
C SER A 142 -3.09 24.07 5.64
N THR A 143 -2.41 25.11 5.16
CA THR A 143 -2.41 25.44 3.73
C THR A 143 -1.93 24.26 2.89
N GLY A 144 -2.77 23.84 1.94
CA GLY A 144 -2.52 22.71 1.06
C GLY A 144 -2.46 21.36 1.75
N VAL A 145 -2.88 21.24 3.01
CA VAL A 145 -2.79 19.99 3.79
C VAL A 145 -4.07 19.74 4.56
N GLY A 146 -4.56 18.50 4.49
CA GLY A 146 -5.64 18.05 5.36
C GLY A 146 -5.68 16.53 5.47
N GLU A 147 -6.68 16.02 6.16
CA GLU A 147 -6.82 14.60 6.46
C GLU A 147 -8.23 14.11 6.16
N ILE A 148 -8.33 12.84 5.76
CA ILE A 148 -9.58 12.08 5.74
C ILE A 148 -9.43 10.94 6.73
N GLU A 149 -10.39 10.83 7.65
CA GLU A 149 -10.47 9.73 8.58
C GLU A 149 -11.17 8.53 7.93
N VAL A 150 -10.60 7.34 8.07
CA VAL A 150 -11.18 6.07 7.63
C VAL A 150 -11.28 5.15 8.83
N THR A 151 -12.48 4.63 9.09
CA THR A 151 -12.74 3.69 10.18
C THR A 151 -13.07 2.33 9.62
N ALA A 152 -12.39 1.30 10.14
CA ALA A 152 -12.67 -0.09 9.81
C ALA A 152 -13.86 -0.61 10.60
N ASN A 153 -14.84 -1.14 9.90
CA ASN A 153 -16.03 -1.74 10.49
C ASN A 153 -15.88 -3.25 10.63
N SER A 154 -16.72 -3.84 11.48
CA SER A 154 -16.82 -5.28 11.62
C SER A 154 -17.31 -5.92 10.33
N ILE A 155 -16.56 -6.92 9.85
CA ILE A 155 -16.96 -7.77 8.73
C ILE A 155 -16.75 -9.23 9.10
N THR A 156 -17.60 -10.09 8.52
CA THR A 156 -17.57 -11.54 8.69
C THR A 156 -17.11 -12.22 7.40
N ILE A 157 -16.64 -13.46 7.52
CA ILE A 157 -16.24 -14.29 6.36
C ILE A 157 -17.38 -14.41 5.34
N ALA A 158 -18.64 -14.53 5.81
CA ALA A 158 -19.80 -14.68 4.93
C ALA A 158 -20.06 -13.45 4.05
N GLN A 159 -19.59 -12.27 4.44
CA GLN A 159 -19.72 -11.04 3.66
C GLN A 159 -18.61 -10.88 2.62
N LEU A 160 -17.53 -11.66 2.72
CA LEU A 160 -16.43 -11.62 1.76
C LEU A 160 -16.82 -12.31 0.44
N PRO A 161 -16.32 -11.79 -0.70
CA PRO A 161 -16.34 -12.55 -1.95
C PRO A 161 -15.72 -13.94 -1.76
N THR A 162 -16.26 -14.96 -2.42
CA THR A 162 -15.82 -16.37 -2.25
C THR A 162 -14.31 -16.54 -2.41
N PHE A 163 -13.69 -15.81 -3.35
CA PHE A 163 -12.24 -15.86 -3.59
C PHE A 163 -11.40 -15.17 -2.51
N ARG A 164 -12.00 -14.52 -1.52
CA ARG A 164 -11.35 -13.85 -0.37
C ARG A 164 -11.63 -14.55 0.96
N GLN A 165 -12.62 -15.44 1.01
CA GLN A 165 -13.00 -16.14 2.25
C GLN A 165 -11.84 -16.94 2.86
N TRP A 166 -11.02 -17.59 2.02
CA TRP A 166 -9.84 -18.33 2.48
C TRP A 166 -8.76 -17.43 3.11
N ALA A 167 -8.65 -16.18 2.63
CA ALA A 167 -7.69 -15.20 3.14
C ALA A 167 -8.22 -14.47 4.39
N GLN A 168 -9.50 -14.67 4.73
CA GLN A 168 -10.18 -14.08 5.90
C GLN A 168 -9.92 -12.57 6.04
N SER A 169 -9.84 -11.89 4.90
CA SER A 169 -9.51 -10.48 4.78
C SER A 169 -9.98 -9.92 3.45
N GLN A 170 -10.22 -8.62 3.42
CA GLN A 170 -10.58 -7.87 2.24
C GLN A 170 -9.52 -6.82 1.90
N VAL A 171 -9.25 -6.64 0.61
CA VAL A 171 -8.40 -5.55 0.13
C VAL A 171 -9.28 -4.51 -0.55
N TYR A 172 -9.38 -3.34 0.07
CA TYR A 172 -10.05 -2.17 -0.47
C TYR A 172 -9.05 -1.30 -1.20
N PHE A 173 -9.38 -0.91 -2.43
CA PHE A 173 -8.70 0.18 -3.12
C PHE A 173 -9.51 1.44 -2.91
N LEU A 174 -8.84 2.51 -2.51
CA LEU A 174 -9.43 3.81 -2.30
C LEU A 174 -8.77 4.80 -3.25
N GLY A 175 -9.58 5.67 -3.81
CA GLY A 175 -9.11 6.76 -4.66
C GLY A 175 -10.18 7.84 -4.78
N GLY A 176 -9.80 8.97 -5.35
CA GLY A 176 -10.66 10.14 -5.36
C GLY A 176 -10.93 10.72 -6.73
N ASN A 177 -11.62 11.86 -6.71
CA ASN A 177 -11.86 12.70 -7.88
C ASN A 177 -10.57 13.17 -8.55
N TRP A 178 -9.45 13.30 -7.81
CA TRP A 178 -8.12 13.61 -8.37
C TRP A 178 -7.56 12.50 -9.25
N TYR A 179 -8.03 11.26 -9.09
CA TYR A 179 -7.59 10.13 -9.89
C TYR A 179 -8.20 10.18 -11.31
N ASN A 180 -9.40 10.78 -11.46
CA ASN A 180 -10.13 10.83 -12.73
C ASN A 180 -9.80 12.09 -13.56
N GLY A 181 -8.92 12.97 -13.07
CA GLY A 181 -8.41 14.15 -13.77
C GLY A 181 -7.36 13.83 -14.85
N GLU A 182 -6.97 12.56 -14.98
CA GLU A 182 -6.14 12.08 -16.08
C GLU A 182 -7.04 11.85 -17.32
N GLY A 183 -7.45 12.96 -17.93
CA GLY A 183 -8.20 12.99 -19.17
C GLY A 183 -7.46 12.27 -20.31
N GLN A 184 -8.23 11.66 -21.20
CA GLN A 184 -7.83 10.91 -22.39
C GLN A 184 -6.50 11.39 -23.02
N GLY A 185 -5.43 10.59 -22.84
CA GLY A 185 -4.11 10.83 -23.42
C GLY A 185 -2.95 11.00 -22.43
N GLN A 186 -3.21 10.97 -21.12
CA GLN A 186 -2.17 11.11 -20.08
C GLN A 186 -1.50 9.78 -19.71
N PRO A 187 -0.20 9.77 -19.35
CA PRO A 187 0.52 8.55 -19.00
C PRO A 187 0.02 7.98 -17.66
N ILE A 188 -0.89 7.01 -17.79
CA ILE A 188 -1.27 5.92 -16.88
C ILE A 188 -1.75 6.39 -15.50
N PRO A 189 -3.04 6.16 -15.14
CA PRO A 189 -3.50 6.24 -13.76
C PRO A 189 -2.67 5.31 -12.91
N SER A 190 -1.68 5.89 -12.25
CA SER A 190 -0.74 5.11 -11.49
C SER A 190 -1.44 4.78 -10.18
N ILE A 191 -1.60 3.48 -9.93
CA ILE A 191 -1.93 2.93 -8.61
C ILE A 191 -1.06 3.53 -7.48
N SER A 192 0.08 4.16 -7.80
CA SER A 192 0.90 4.93 -6.86
C SER A 192 0.19 6.13 -6.22
N ASN A 193 -0.89 6.64 -6.82
CA ASN A 193 -1.68 7.76 -6.31
C ASN A 193 -2.96 7.30 -5.59
N GLY A 194 -3.20 5.99 -5.55
CA GLY A 194 -4.27 5.35 -4.80
C GLY A 194 -3.83 4.89 -3.40
N PHE A 195 -4.80 4.56 -2.57
CA PHE A 195 -4.59 4.03 -1.23
C PHE A 195 -5.18 2.63 -1.11
N THR A 196 -4.48 1.70 -0.47
CA THR A 196 -4.96 0.32 -0.30
C THR A 196 -5.10 -0.04 1.18
N ILE A 197 -6.25 -0.59 1.58
CA ILE A 197 -6.49 -1.07 2.95
C ILE A 197 -6.70 -2.58 2.92
N LEU A 198 -5.90 -3.33 3.68
CA LEU A 198 -6.21 -4.70 4.06
C LEU A 198 -7.03 -4.69 5.35
N LEU A 199 -8.30 -5.09 5.27
CA LEU A 199 -9.19 -5.25 6.41
C LEU A 199 -9.34 -6.73 6.76
N TRP A 200 -8.97 -7.12 7.97
CA TRP A 200 -9.21 -8.49 8.45
C TRP A 200 -10.63 -8.66 8.98
N VAL A 201 -11.19 -9.86 8.84
CA VAL A 201 -12.48 -10.21 9.47
C VAL A 201 -12.32 -10.29 10.98
N ASP A 202 -13.41 -10.01 11.70
CA ASP A 202 -13.43 -10.21 13.14
C ASP A 202 -13.46 -11.70 13.49
N LYS A 203 -12.71 -12.04 14.54
CA LYS A 203 -12.58 -13.42 15.02
C LYS A 203 -12.84 -13.47 16.51
N ASN A 204 -13.76 -14.34 16.89
CA ASN A 204 -13.92 -14.72 18.29
C ASN A 204 -12.92 -15.83 18.60
N LEU A 205 -11.91 -15.51 19.41
CA LEU A 205 -10.90 -16.47 19.81
C LEU A 205 -11.43 -17.33 20.97
N PRO A 206 -11.21 -18.66 20.96
CA PRO A 206 -11.52 -19.50 22.11
C PRO A 206 -10.68 -19.06 23.32
N PRO A 207 -11.22 -19.09 24.54
CA PRO A 207 -10.49 -18.69 25.74
C PRO A 207 -9.32 -19.65 26.08
N ALA A 208 -9.38 -20.89 25.60
CA ALA A 208 -8.32 -21.88 25.74
C ALA A 208 -8.09 -22.56 24.38
N PRO A 209 -7.25 -21.98 23.52
CA PRO A 209 -6.95 -22.53 22.20
C PRO A 209 -6.31 -23.91 22.30
N THR A 210 -6.71 -24.80 21.40
CA THR A 210 -6.17 -26.15 21.23
C THR A 210 -5.42 -26.27 19.91
N TRP A 211 -4.72 -27.39 19.69
CA TRP A 211 -4.08 -27.66 18.41
C TRP A 211 -5.09 -27.58 17.25
N ASP A 212 -6.32 -28.05 17.45
CA ASP A 212 -7.36 -28.02 16.42
C ASP A 212 -7.73 -26.60 15.97
N ASP A 213 -7.59 -25.61 16.86
CA ASP A 213 -7.86 -24.21 16.55
C ASP A 213 -6.75 -23.58 15.68
N VAL A 214 -5.49 -24.04 15.83
CA VAL A 214 -4.32 -23.46 15.14
C VAL A 214 -3.82 -24.27 13.96
N LYS A 215 -4.14 -25.58 13.88
CA LYS A 215 -3.54 -26.52 12.91
C LYS A 215 -3.71 -26.09 11.46
N ASN A 216 -4.88 -25.58 11.10
CA ASN A 216 -5.16 -25.17 9.72
C ASN A 216 -4.41 -23.89 9.35
N LEU A 217 -4.28 -22.98 10.32
CA LEU A 217 -3.55 -21.73 10.15
C LEU A 217 -2.05 -22.03 9.98
N LEU A 218 -1.45 -22.74 10.94
CA LEU A 218 -0.03 -23.10 10.89
C LEU A 218 0.30 -24.01 9.70
N GLY A 219 -0.56 -24.98 9.40
CA GLY A 219 -0.42 -25.86 8.24
C GLY A 219 -0.48 -25.12 6.90
N GLY A 220 -1.32 -24.07 6.80
CA GLY A 220 -1.34 -23.16 5.64
C GLY A 220 0.02 -22.48 5.42
N TYR A 221 0.63 -21.96 6.49
CA TYR A 221 1.95 -21.35 6.42
C TYR A 221 3.06 -22.37 6.13
N ALA A 222 3.03 -23.56 6.73
CA ALA A 222 3.94 -24.66 6.42
C ALA A 222 3.84 -25.11 4.95
N GLY A 223 2.69 -24.91 4.31
CA GLY A 223 2.46 -25.17 2.89
C GLY A 223 3.14 -24.15 1.97
N ILE A 224 3.22 -22.88 2.38
CA ILE A 224 3.84 -21.80 1.58
C ILE A 224 5.38 -21.91 1.62
N TYR A 225 5.95 -22.49 2.68
CA TYR A 225 7.39 -22.62 2.88
C TYR A 225 7.82 -24.08 3.04
N PRO A 226 7.67 -24.94 2.00
CA PRO A 226 7.97 -26.36 2.12
C PRO A 226 9.43 -26.65 2.51
N GLY A 227 10.39 -25.80 2.09
CA GLY A 227 11.80 -25.93 2.47
C GLY A 227 12.10 -25.66 3.95
N MET A 228 11.17 -25.08 4.71
CA MET A 228 11.34 -24.87 6.15
C MET A 228 11.00 -26.11 6.97
N ARG A 229 10.34 -27.12 6.40
CA ARG A 229 9.91 -28.31 7.14
C ARG A 229 11.08 -29.13 7.70
N ASP A 230 12.21 -29.14 7.00
CA ASP A 230 13.43 -29.82 7.46
C ASP A 230 14.11 -29.08 8.63
N ILE A 231 13.75 -27.83 8.89
CA ILE A 231 14.29 -26.99 9.96
C ILE A 231 13.32 -26.89 11.13
N LEU A 232 12.06 -26.55 10.83
CA LEU A 232 10.96 -26.40 11.76
C LEU A 232 9.64 -26.60 11.00
N ASP A 233 9.08 -27.81 11.06
CA ASP A 233 7.76 -28.09 10.50
C ASP A 233 6.65 -27.58 11.45
N ILE A 234 6.22 -26.34 11.24
CA ILE A 234 5.12 -25.75 12.01
C ILE A 234 3.75 -26.39 11.70
N GLY A 235 3.66 -27.28 10.71
CA GLY A 235 2.46 -28.07 10.42
C GLY A 235 2.30 -29.31 11.30
N ASP A 236 3.30 -29.67 12.10
CA ASP A 236 3.32 -30.85 12.96
C ASP A 236 3.13 -30.48 14.44
N GLU A 237 2.11 -31.07 15.08
CA GLU A 237 1.78 -30.79 16.48
C GLU A 237 2.92 -31.11 17.44
N VAL A 238 3.62 -32.23 17.23
CA VAL A 238 4.70 -32.69 18.11
C VAL A 238 5.88 -31.73 18.03
N ILE A 239 6.18 -31.24 16.83
CA ILE A 239 7.24 -30.24 16.61
C ILE A 239 6.87 -28.91 17.25
N VAL A 240 5.65 -28.43 17.05
CA VAL A 240 5.17 -27.15 17.63
C VAL A 240 5.07 -27.23 19.15
N ASN A 241 4.65 -28.36 19.70
CA ASN A 241 4.54 -28.58 21.15
C ASN A 241 5.89 -28.77 21.85
N ASN A 242 7.01 -28.81 21.12
CA ASN A 242 8.32 -28.78 21.73
C ASN A 242 8.53 -27.41 22.43
N PRO A 243 8.86 -27.36 23.74
CA PRO A 243 8.96 -26.09 24.47
C PRO A 243 10.00 -25.12 23.89
N THR A 244 11.07 -25.63 23.28
CA THR A 244 12.10 -24.79 22.65
C THR A 244 11.57 -24.11 21.38
N HIS A 245 10.80 -24.84 20.57
CA HIS A 245 10.18 -24.30 19.36
C HIS A 245 9.05 -23.35 19.70
N ALA A 246 8.17 -23.73 20.63
CA ALA A 246 7.08 -22.88 21.11
C ALA A 246 7.61 -21.54 21.65
N GLN A 247 8.66 -21.56 22.48
CA GLN A 247 9.29 -20.34 22.98
C GLN A 247 9.87 -19.49 21.83
N SER A 248 10.61 -20.12 20.91
CA SER A 248 11.20 -19.41 19.77
C SER A 248 10.14 -18.74 18.89
N MET A 249 9.00 -19.40 18.68
CA MET A 249 7.88 -18.85 17.91
C MET A 249 7.23 -17.67 18.66
N VAL A 250 6.96 -17.81 19.96
CA VAL A 250 6.41 -16.71 20.79
C VAL A 250 7.35 -15.51 20.78
N ASP A 251 8.65 -15.72 20.97
CA ASP A 251 9.67 -14.65 21.00
C ASP A 251 9.68 -13.84 19.70
N ARG A 252 9.43 -14.48 18.55
CA ARG A 252 9.46 -13.83 17.23
C ARG A 252 8.13 -13.20 16.86
N MET A 253 7.01 -13.88 17.16
CA MET A 253 5.66 -13.40 16.83
C MET A 253 5.18 -12.27 17.76
N SER A 254 5.79 -12.13 18.94
CA SER A 254 5.46 -11.07 19.90
C SER A 254 6.23 -9.76 19.67
N LEU A 255 7.18 -9.73 18.73
CA LEU A 255 7.93 -8.52 18.40
C LEU A 255 7.03 -7.49 17.68
N PRO A 256 7.37 -6.19 17.73
CA PRO A 256 6.73 -5.20 16.90
C PRO A 256 6.83 -5.56 15.40
N VAL A 257 5.79 -5.30 14.62
CA VAL A 257 5.74 -5.66 13.18
C VAL A 257 6.86 -5.05 12.32
N TYR A 258 7.48 -3.98 12.80
CA TYR A 258 8.61 -3.30 12.15
C TYR A 258 9.99 -3.72 12.71
N ASP A 259 10.02 -4.62 13.69
CA ASP A 259 11.26 -5.18 14.22
C ASP A 259 11.89 -6.11 13.15
N PRO A 260 13.19 -6.00 12.86
CA PRO A 260 13.85 -6.85 11.86
C PRO A 260 13.83 -8.35 12.24
N GLY A 261 13.64 -8.67 13.51
CA GLY A 261 13.48 -10.02 14.02
C GLY A 261 12.03 -10.53 14.04
N TYR A 262 11.04 -9.69 13.72
CA TYR A 262 9.64 -10.12 13.56
C TYR A 262 9.51 -11.06 12.37
N MET A 263 8.73 -12.13 12.50
CA MET A 263 8.55 -13.09 11.40
C MET A 263 7.91 -12.41 10.20
N PRO A 264 8.61 -12.23 9.06
CA PRO A 264 8.06 -11.50 7.91
C PRO A 264 6.80 -12.15 7.35
N VAL A 265 6.72 -13.47 7.51
CA VAL A 265 5.61 -14.32 7.06
C VAL A 265 4.31 -14.03 7.83
N THR A 266 4.39 -13.64 9.10
CA THR A 266 3.20 -13.33 9.92
C THR A 266 2.80 -11.85 9.84
N ARG A 267 3.46 -11.05 8.99
CA ARG A 267 3.14 -9.63 8.79
C ARG A 267 1.76 -9.42 8.15
N ASP A 268 1.33 -10.35 7.31
CA ASP A 268 0.03 -10.29 6.63
C ASP A 268 -1.02 -11.21 7.31
N MET A 269 -0.64 -11.83 8.43
CA MET A 269 -1.54 -12.53 9.34
C MET A 269 -2.40 -11.52 10.11
N SER A 270 -3.66 -11.86 10.39
CA SER A 270 -4.50 -10.98 11.23
C SER A 270 -3.95 -10.90 12.66
N PRO A 271 -4.15 -9.77 13.37
CA PRO A 271 -3.81 -9.68 14.78
C PRO A 271 -4.47 -10.78 15.62
N ALA A 272 -5.72 -11.14 15.32
CA ALA A 272 -6.45 -12.19 16.01
C ALA A 272 -5.84 -13.59 15.79
N ASP A 273 -5.40 -13.91 14.56
CA ASP A 273 -4.70 -15.16 14.27
C ASP A 273 -3.34 -15.24 14.97
N SER A 274 -2.61 -14.12 14.98
CA SER A 274 -1.33 -14.02 15.68
C SER A 274 -1.54 -14.26 17.19
N GLN A 275 -2.57 -13.64 17.77
CA GLN A 275 -2.94 -13.83 19.17
C GLN A 275 -3.41 -15.25 19.46
N LEU A 276 -4.15 -15.89 18.55
CA LEU A 276 -4.59 -17.28 18.68
C LEU A 276 -3.39 -18.23 18.78
N ILE A 277 -2.42 -18.09 17.88
CA ILE A 277 -1.19 -18.90 17.89
C ILE A 277 -0.40 -18.63 19.16
N ILE A 278 -0.15 -17.36 19.52
CA ILE A 278 0.61 -17.01 20.72
C ILE A 278 -0.06 -17.59 21.97
N SER A 279 -1.39 -17.47 22.08
CA SER A 279 -2.14 -17.99 23.24
C SER A 279 -2.06 -19.52 23.33
N TYR A 280 -2.15 -20.21 22.20
CA TYR A 280 -1.92 -21.66 22.13
C TYR A 280 -0.49 -22.02 22.59
N LEU A 281 0.52 -21.38 22.03
CA LEU A 281 1.93 -21.67 22.38
C LEU A 281 2.24 -21.36 23.84
N GLN A 282 1.65 -20.30 24.40
CA GLN A 282 1.76 -20.00 25.83
C GLN A 282 1.13 -21.10 26.70
N SER A 283 0.03 -21.74 26.25
CA SER A 283 -0.55 -22.89 26.96
C SER A 283 0.38 -24.11 26.93
N VAL A 284 1.09 -24.34 25.82
CA VAL A 284 2.13 -25.37 25.72
C VAL A 284 3.24 -25.08 26.72
N LEU A 285 3.75 -23.84 26.77
CA LEU A 285 4.81 -23.45 27.70
C LEU A 285 4.37 -23.50 29.17
N GLY A 286 3.12 -23.12 29.48
CA GLY A 286 2.56 -23.22 30.82
C GLY A 286 2.32 -24.66 31.29
N SER A 287 2.10 -25.58 30.35
CA SER A 287 2.02 -27.02 30.61
C SER A 287 3.39 -27.64 30.93
N VAL A 288 4.48 -26.88 30.78
CA VAL A 288 5.87 -27.30 31.08
C VAL A 288 6.30 -26.89 32.51
N THR A 289 5.39 -26.32 33.31
CA THR A 289 5.67 -26.05 34.72
C THR A 289 5.66 -27.37 35.51
N THR A 290 6.84 -27.74 36.01
CA THR A 290 7.15 -28.80 36.99
C THR A 290 6.17 -28.91 38.14
#